data_AF-A0AA36J684-F1
#
_entry.id   AF-A0AA36J684-F1
#
_cell.length_a   1.000
_cell.length_b   1.000
_cell.length_c   1.000
_cell.angle_alpha   90.00
_cell.angle_beta   90.00
_cell.angle_gamma   90.00
#
_symmetry.space_group_name_H-M   'P 1'
#
loop_
_entity.id
_entity.type
_entity.pdbx_description
1 polymer ?
#
loop_
_entity_poly.entity_id
_entity_poly.type
_entity_poly.pdbx_seq_one_letter_code
_entity_poly.pdbx_strand_id
1 'polypeptide(L)'
;MSQLPETDDVRILTQQMRAYLNWYKANGTEPFFHRKSGRVVLSLLHVEHRGKAEFVRGINSEVSLPTGSICAERAAIVNARTTFPNINRKQMKGIAVLEVPLLNTWTSEVVHDLLNPLPPCGACNEWLLKIQEQSPSFYVVTYQDLSLEVAQERFLFWSLQESARADPDLGAWNCHCCHHQNAPLSTVCGSCGVDRFSSSYLRMPTQKKYFRVLHALEHCPMSFKELSGKLAEKVPDLKEVLQRLQRNRGKHKDVHPILSRDADGLYHLTETGRQILMRKQDALPSGRRRNARHKPMRRSDKGACNGSEQMRAEQICPAPNSCAMASQEVKGP
;
A
#
# COMPACT_ATOMS: atom_id res chain seq x y z
N MET A 1 10.54 11.89 28.51
CA MET A 1 9.95 10.73 29.24
C MET A 1 9.94 10.87 30.78
N SER A 2 10.79 11.69 31.39
CA SER A 2 10.92 11.84 32.85
C SER A 2 9.70 12.42 33.59
N GLN A 3 8.74 12.99 32.87
CA GLN A 3 7.55 13.63 33.45
C GLN A 3 6.32 12.71 33.55
N LEU A 4 6.35 11.52 32.93
CA LEU A 4 5.24 10.58 32.96
C LEU A 4 5.32 9.67 34.21
N PRO A 5 4.19 9.30 34.84
CA PRO A 5 4.16 8.31 35.93
C PRO A 5 4.80 6.98 35.54
N GLU A 6 5.35 6.24 36.51
CA GLU A 6 5.98 4.93 36.23
C GLU A 6 5.01 3.88 35.69
N THR A 7 3.74 4.01 36.07
CA THR A 7 2.64 3.14 35.65
C THR A 7 2.04 3.54 34.30
N ASP A 8 2.56 4.59 33.66
CA ASP A 8 2.05 5.08 32.38
C ASP A 8 2.39 4.11 31.24
N ASP A 9 1.36 3.73 30.48
CA ASP A 9 1.45 2.75 29.39
C ASP A 9 2.39 3.19 28.26
N VAL A 10 2.49 4.51 27.98
CA VAL A 10 3.41 5.06 26.98
C VAL A 10 4.84 5.02 27.52
N ARG A 11 5.05 5.33 28.81
CA ARG A 11 6.36 5.21 29.45
C ARG A 11 6.85 3.76 29.45
N ILE A 12 6.01 2.80 29.84
CA ILE A 12 6.35 1.38 29.86
C ILE A 12 6.69 0.90 28.43
N LEU A 13 5.83 1.18 27.45
CA LEU A 13 6.08 0.81 26.06
C LEU A 13 7.38 1.42 25.53
N THR A 14 7.69 2.67 25.90
CA THR A 14 8.92 3.36 25.49
C THR A 14 10.18 2.74 26.12
N GLN A 15 10.10 2.31 27.38
CA GLN A 15 11.20 1.56 28.01
C GLN A 15 11.47 0.23 27.30
N GLN A 16 10.40 -0.49 26.94
CA GLN A 16 10.53 -1.74 26.17
C GLN A 16 11.05 -1.49 24.75
N MET A 17 10.64 -0.39 24.12
CA MET A 17 11.17 0.02 22.83
C MET A 17 12.67 0.36 22.91
N ARG A 18 13.13 0.99 24.00
CA ARG A 18 14.55 1.24 24.27
C ARG A 18 15.33 -0.06 24.41
N ALA A 19 14.79 -1.04 25.13
CA ALA A 19 15.40 -2.37 25.24
C ALA A 19 15.49 -3.06 23.86
N TYR A 20 14.45 -2.93 23.03
CA TYR A 20 14.48 -3.47 21.67
C TYR A 20 15.51 -2.75 20.77
N LEU A 21 15.61 -1.42 20.83
CA LEU A 21 16.63 -0.65 20.12
C LEU A 21 18.04 -1.08 20.53
N ASN A 22 18.30 -1.27 21.82
CA ASN A 22 19.61 -1.73 22.31
C ASN A 22 19.93 -3.15 21.82
N TRP A 23 18.94 -4.04 21.83
CA TRP A 23 19.08 -5.38 21.26
C TRP A 23 19.41 -5.31 19.76
N TYR A 24 18.71 -4.46 19.01
CA TYR A 24 18.99 -4.27 17.58
C TYR A 24 20.40 -3.73 17.34
N LYS A 25 20.85 -2.72 18.11
CA LYS A 25 22.22 -2.19 18.02
C LYS A 25 23.29 -3.25 18.28
N ALA A 26 23.03 -4.18 19.19
CA ALA A 26 23.96 -5.25 19.54
C ALA A 26 24.00 -6.41 18.52
N ASN A 27 22.88 -6.69 17.83
CA ASN A 27 22.75 -7.87 16.96
C ASN A 27 22.74 -7.53 15.46
N GLY A 28 22.44 -6.29 15.09
CA GLY A 28 22.24 -5.88 13.71
C GLY A 28 20.97 -6.46 13.08
N THR A 29 20.92 -6.45 11.75
CA THR A 29 19.88 -7.11 10.94
C THR A 29 20.47 -7.61 9.62
N GLU A 30 19.77 -8.53 8.97
CA GLU A 30 20.12 -9.07 7.66
C GLU A 30 19.86 -8.02 6.55
N PRO A 31 20.91 -7.47 5.89
CA PRO A 31 20.76 -6.41 4.90
C PRO A 31 19.87 -6.77 3.71
N PHE A 32 19.79 -8.06 3.35
CA PHE A 32 18.95 -8.51 2.24
C PHE A 32 17.50 -8.03 2.38
N PHE A 33 16.92 -8.07 3.59
CA PHE A 33 15.53 -7.68 3.83
C PHE A 33 15.28 -6.17 3.80
N HIS A 34 16.32 -5.35 3.62
CA HIS A 34 16.24 -3.89 3.59
C HIS A 34 16.90 -3.29 2.34
N ARG A 35 17.26 -4.13 1.36
CA ARG A 35 18.09 -3.75 0.20
C ARG A 35 17.45 -2.76 -0.79
N LYS A 36 16.13 -2.55 -0.75
CA LYS A 36 15.45 -1.63 -1.69
C LYS A 36 15.47 -0.21 -1.21
N SER A 37 15.07 0.02 0.03
CA SER A 37 15.00 1.36 0.61
C SER A 37 16.24 1.71 1.43
N GLY A 38 16.99 0.71 1.89
CA GLY A 38 18.04 0.88 2.90
C GLY A 38 17.50 1.20 4.29
N ARG A 39 16.18 1.11 4.50
CA ARG A 39 15.52 1.56 5.74
C ARG A 39 15.10 0.39 6.62
N VAL A 40 15.45 0.51 7.90
CA VAL A 40 15.07 -0.43 8.94
C VAL A 40 14.09 0.26 9.87
N VAL A 41 12.91 -0.33 10.03
CA VAL A 41 11.86 0.13 10.92
C VAL A 41 11.61 -0.96 11.93
N LEU A 42 11.67 -0.60 13.20
CA LEU A 42 11.31 -1.44 14.33
C LEU A 42 9.90 -1.07 14.79
N SER A 43 9.15 -2.08 15.21
CA SER A 43 7.87 -1.89 15.87
C SER A 43 7.72 -2.82 17.06
N LEU A 44 7.02 -2.36 18.08
CA LEU A 44 6.77 -3.11 19.30
C LEU A 44 5.29 -3.00 19.68
N LEU A 45 4.58 -4.11 19.65
CA LEU A 45 3.16 -4.19 19.98
C LEU A 45 2.98 -4.57 21.46
N HIS A 46 2.30 -3.72 22.22
CA HIS A 46 1.83 -4.01 23.57
C HIS A 46 0.52 -4.81 23.49
N VAL A 47 0.52 -6.02 24.08
CA VAL A 47 -0.67 -6.86 24.22
C VAL A 47 -0.88 -7.29 25.66
N GLU A 48 -2.14 -7.45 26.05
CA GLU A 48 -2.54 -7.99 27.34
C GLU A 48 -2.96 -9.46 27.18
N HIS A 49 -2.08 -10.37 27.57
CA HIS A 49 -2.31 -11.81 27.47
C HIS A 49 -2.39 -12.43 28.86
N ARG A 50 -3.53 -13.08 29.17
CA ARG A 50 -3.77 -13.73 30.49
C ARG A 50 -3.53 -12.78 31.67
N GLY A 51 -3.96 -11.52 31.54
CA GLY A 51 -3.81 -10.49 32.57
C GLY A 51 -2.37 -9.96 32.73
N LYS A 52 -1.45 -10.28 31.80
CA LYS A 52 -0.08 -9.79 31.79
C LYS A 52 0.19 -8.95 30.55
N ALA A 53 0.97 -7.89 30.74
CA ALA A 53 1.49 -7.10 29.63
C ALA A 53 2.64 -7.85 28.94
N GLU A 54 2.53 -8.01 27.63
CA GLU A 54 3.50 -8.66 26.75
C GLU A 54 3.86 -7.73 25.60
N PHE A 55 5.12 -7.78 25.14
CA PHE A 55 5.64 -6.85 24.13
C PHE A 55 6.22 -7.62 22.94
N VAL A 56 5.53 -7.55 21.81
CA VAL A 56 5.84 -8.36 20.63
C VAL A 56 6.56 -7.53 19.57
N ARG A 57 7.74 -7.99 19.18
CA ARG A 57 8.63 -7.30 18.24
C ARG A 57 8.21 -7.51 16.79
N GLY A 58 8.44 -6.50 15.96
CA GLY A 58 8.34 -6.54 14.51
C GLY A 58 9.44 -5.71 13.86
N ILE A 59 9.87 -6.14 12.68
CA ILE A 59 10.83 -5.45 11.81
C ILE A 59 10.29 -5.50 10.38
N ASN A 60 10.50 -4.45 9.59
CA ASN A 60 10.06 -4.45 8.18
C ASN A 60 10.85 -5.46 7.34
N SER A 61 10.26 -5.95 6.25
CA SER A 61 10.93 -6.89 5.34
C SER A 61 10.56 -6.65 3.88
N GLU A 62 11.58 -6.52 3.02
CA GLU A 62 11.46 -6.18 1.61
C GLU A 62 11.69 -7.40 0.70
N VAL A 63 10.61 -8.11 0.41
CA VAL A 63 10.67 -9.41 -0.28
C VAL A 63 10.52 -9.33 -1.81
N SER A 64 10.26 -8.16 -2.38
CA SER A 64 10.07 -7.96 -3.83
C SER A 64 8.93 -8.78 -4.48
N LEU A 65 7.86 -9.02 -3.73
CA LEU A 65 6.68 -9.72 -4.25
C LEU A 65 5.61 -8.74 -4.75
N PRO A 66 4.71 -9.18 -5.66
CA PRO A 66 3.55 -8.39 -6.09
C PRO A 66 2.64 -7.95 -4.92
N THR A 67 2.63 -8.74 -3.84
CA THR A 67 1.91 -8.46 -2.59
C THR A 67 2.56 -7.36 -1.74
N GLY A 68 3.75 -6.89 -2.12
CA GLY A 68 4.47 -5.81 -1.45
C GLY A 68 5.38 -6.26 -0.31
N SER A 69 6.07 -5.29 0.28
CA SER A 69 6.88 -5.47 1.49
C SER A 69 5.98 -5.54 2.75
N ILE A 70 6.49 -6.15 3.82
CA ILE A 70 5.82 -6.17 5.12
C ILE A 70 6.39 -5.03 5.97
N CYS A 71 5.51 -4.18 6.50
CA CYS A 71 5.90 -3.10 7.41
C CYS A 71 6.08 -3.64 8.83
N ALA A 72 6.87 -2.96 9.65
CA ALA A 72 7.25 -3.42 10.98
C ALA A 72 6.03 -3.63 11.90
N GLU A 73 5.02 -2.76 11.79
CA GLU A 73 3.77 -2.83 12.56
C GLU A 73 3.00 -4.11 12.24
N ARG A 74 2.88 -4.41 10.93
CA ARG A 74 2.22 -5.64 10.46
C ARG A 74 3.01 -6.87 10.88
N ALA A 75 4.34 -6.82 10.85
CA ALA A 75 5.18 -7.90 11.35
C ALA A 75 4.95 -8.14 12.86
N ALA A 76 4.87 -7.09 13.69
CA ALA A 76 4.59 -7.20 15.12
C ALA A 76 3.21 -7.81 15.39
N ILE A 77 2.18 -7.37 14.66
CA ILE A 77 0.80 -7.89 14.79
C ILE A 77 0.74 -9.38 14.39
N VAL A 78 1.34 -9.75 13.26
CA VAL A 78 1.37 -11.15 12.81
C VAL A 78 2.16 -12.00 13.81
N ASN A 79 3.30 -11.51 14.30
CA ASN A 79 4.10 -12.19 15.32
C ASN A 79 3.30 -12.40 16.63
N ALA A 80 2.47 -11.43 17.02
CA ALA A 80 1.61 -11.58 18.19
C ALA A 80 0.53 -12.64 17.97
N ARG A 81 -0.05 -12.71 16.77
CA ARG A 81 -1.03 -13.73 16.40
C ARG A 81 -0.43 -15.13 16.32
N THR A 82 0.83 -15.27 15.92
CA THR A 82 1.52 -16.57 15.92
C THR A 82 1.98 -16.99 17.31
N THR A 83 2.44 -16.05 18.13
CA THR A 83 2.88 -16.32 19.51
C THR A 83 1.71 -16.59 20.44
N PHE A 84 0.60 -15.87 20.25
CA PHE A 84 -0.61 -15.99 21.06
C PHE A 84 -1.82 -16.25 20.14
N PRO A 85 -2.07 -17.51 19.69
CA PRO A 85 -3.11 -17.81 18.68
C PRO A 85 -4.52 -17.29 19.01
N ASN A 86 -4.83 -17.20 20.31
CA ASN A 86 -6.13 -16.75 20.81
C ASN A 86 -6.18 -15.24 21.12
N ILE A 87 -5.12 -14.47 20.85
CA ILE A 87 -5.11 -13.02 21.07
C ILE A 87 -6.14 -12.37 20.15
N ASN A 88 -7.06 -11.60 20.73
CA ASN A 88 -8.05 -10.84 19.99
C ASN A 88 -7.71 -9.34 19.96
N ARG A 89 -8.43 -8.57 19.14
CA ARG A 89 -8.17 -7.14 18.96
C ARG A 89 -8.29 -6.32 20.26
N LYS A 90 -9.19 -6.68 21.19
CA LYS A 90 -9.39 -5.97 22.49
C LYS A 90 -8.17 -6.08 23.41
N GLN A 91 -7.35 -7.09 23.17
CA GLN A 91 -6.15 -7.36 23.95
C GLN A 91 -4.93 -6.63 23.40
N MET A 92 -5.00 -6.04 22.21
CA MET A 92 -3.93 -5.18 21.69
C MET A 92 -4.13 -3.77 22.26
N LYS A 93 -3.12 -3.25 22.97
CA LYS A 93 -3.25 -2.03 23.77
C LYS A 93 -2.52 -0.83 23.19
N GLY A 94 -1.40 -1.05 22.50
CA GLY A 94 -0.72 0.02 21.80
C GLY A 94 0.44 -0.49 20.96
N ILE A 95 1.00 0.37 20.12
CA ILE A 95 2.14 0.01 19.27
C ILE A 95 3.13 1.17 19.16
N ALA A 96 4.41 0.85 19.31
CA ALA A 96 5.51 1.78 19.10
C ALA A 96 6.15 1.55 17.72
N VAL A 97 6.60 2.62 17.06
CA VAL A 97 7.28 2.58 15.75
C VAL A 97 8.50 3.49 15.77
N LEU A 98 9.63 3.00 15.27
CA LEU A 98 10.89 3.74 15.19
C LEU A 98 11.67 3.33 13.95
N GLU A 99 12.09 4.29 13.14
CA GLU A 99 13.12 4.05 12.13
C GLU A 99 14.51 4.06 12.77
N VAL A 100 15.35 3.11 12.37
CA VAL A 100 16.72 2.97 12.87
C VAL A 100 17.71 2.86 11.71
N PRO A 101 18.99 3.26 11.91
CA PRO A 101 19.99 3.09 10.88
C PRO A 101 20.19 1.62 10.51
N LEU A 102 20.39 1.34 9.22
CA LEU A 102 20.88 0.05 8.78
C LEU A 102 22.34 -0.08 9.23
N LEU A 103 22.57 -0.84 10.29
CA LEU A 103 23.92 -1.14 10.76
C LEU A 103 24.50 -2.22 9.85
N ASN A 104 25.44 -1.85 8.99
CA ASN A 104 26.29 -2.86 8.39
C ASN A 104 27.36 -3.26 9.41
N THR A 105 27.69 -4.55 9.48
CA THR A 105 28.71 -5.07 10.39
C THR A 105 30.13 -4.66 9.98
N TRP A 106 30.30 -3.93 8.87
CA TRP A 106 31.58 -3.74 8.20
C TRP A 106 32.05 -2.28 8.07
N THR A 107 31.15 -1.28 8.01
CA THR A 107 31.54 0.12 7.82
C THR A 107 30.93 1.11 8.82
N SER A 108 29.96 0.70 9.64
CA SER A 108 29.29 1.55 10.64
C SER A 108 28.71 2.87 10.09
N GLU A 109 28.53 2.97 8.77
CA GLU A 109 28.04 4.19 8.12
C GLU A 109 26.51 4.20 8.01
N VAL A 110 25.91 5.33 8.38
CA VAL A 110 24.48 5.57 8.22
C VAL A 110 24.20 5.84 6.74
N VAL A 111 23.46 4.94 6.11
CA VAL A 111 23.22 4.98 4.65
C VAL A 111 22.33 6.17 4.25
N HIS A 112 21.39 6.59 5.12
CA HIS A 112 20.42 7.66 4.85
C HIS A 112 19.91 8.35 6.12
N ASP A 113 19.40 9.58 5.96
CA ASP A 113 18.70 10.30 7.03
C ASP A 113 17.42 9.57 7.49
N LEU A 114 17.22 9.54 8.80
CA LEU A 114 16.04 8.97 9.45
C LEU A 114 14.84 9.92 9.30
N LEU A 115 13.66 9.36 9.08
CA LEU A 115 12.38 10.07 8.93
C LEU A 115 11.52 9.97 10.19
N ASN A 116 12.15 9.90 11.36
CA ASN A 116 11.47 9.94 12.64
C ASN A 116 10.95 11.37 12.91
N PRO A 117 9.73 11.55 13.45
CA PRO A 117 8.73 10.52 13.77
C PRO A 117 8.05 9.95 12.52
N LEU A 118 8.03 8.62 12.43
CA LEU A 118 7.52 7.91 11.27
C LEU A 118 6.05 7.53 11.47
N PRO A 119 5.09 8.17 10.77
CA PRO A 119 3.68 7.80 10.87
C PRO A 119 3.42 6.43 10.20
N PRO A 120 2.39 5.69 10.64
CA PRO A 120 2.01 4.46 9.96
C PRO A 120 1.63 4.75 8.51
N CYS A 121 2.08 3.91 7.58
CA CYS A 121 1.67 4.03 6.18
C CYS A 121 0.19 3.68 6.02
N GLY A 122 -0.42 3.98 4.86
CA GLY A 122 -1.85 3.72 4.62
C GLY A 122 -2.28 2.28 4.91
N ALA A 123 -1.48 1.28 4.51
CA ALA A 123 -1.81 -0.12 4.80
C ALA A 123 -1.72 -0.47 6.29
N CYS A 124 -0.75 0.07 7.02
CA CYS A 124 -0.66 -0.12 8.47
C CYS A 124 -1.80 0.61 9.18
N ASN A 125 -2.13 1.83 8.75
CA ASN A 125 -3.21 2.62 9.32
C ASN A 125 -4.54 1.87 9.28
N GLU A 126 -4.88 1.21 8.16
CA GLU A 126 -6.06 0.35 8.05
C GLU A 126 -6.08 -0.81 9.06
N TRP A 127 -4.93 -1.43 9.33
CA TRP A 127 -4.84 -2.50 10.32
C TRP A 127 -5.04 -1.97 11.74
N LEU A 128 -4.39 -0.86 12.07
CA LEU A 128 -4.43 -0.26 13.38
C LEU A 128 -5.83 0.32 13.68
N LEU A 129 -6.50 0.94 12.71
CA LEU A 129 -7.90 1.38 12.83
C LEU A 129 -8.82 0.21 13.15
N LYS A 130 -8.67 -0.92 12.45
CA LYS A 130 -9.44 -2.14 12.75
C LYS A 130 -9.17 -2.66 14.15
N ILE A 131 -7.94 -2.62 14.64
CA ILE A 131 -7.66 -3.00 16.04
C ILE A 131 -8.40 -2.06 16.99
N GLN A 132 -8.32 -0.76 16.73
CA GLN A 132 -8.92 0.28 17.56
C GLN A 132 -10.45 0.23 17.62
N GLU A 133 -11.14 -0.24 16.57
CA GLU A 133 -12.59 -0.52 16.59
C GLU A 133 -13.01 -1.42 17.76
N GLN A 134 -12.14 -2.32 18.21
CA GLN A 134 -12.40 -3.24 19.32
C GLN A 134 -11.60 -2.90 20.58
N SER A 135 -10.55 -2.08 20.45
CA SER A 135 -9.71 -1.59 21.54
C SER A 135 -9.66 -0.05 21.48
N PRO A 136 -10.69 0.66 21.98
CA PRO A 136 -10.77 2.12 21.80
C PRO A 136 -9.58 2.89 22.38
N SER A 137 -9.01 2.38 23.47
CA SER A 137 -7.81 2.92 24.11
C SER A 137 -6.51 2.55 23.40
N PHE A 138 -6.57 1.91 22.22
CA PHE A 138 -5.38 1.57 21.45
C PHE A 138 -4.63 2.83 21.03
N TYR A 139 -3.37 2.94 21.43
CA TYR A 139 -2.52 4.11 21.17
C TYR A 139 -1.35 3.76 20.26
N VAL A 140 -0.97 4.69 19.38
CA VAL A 140 0.20 4.58 18.51
C VAL A 140 1.27 5.55 18.97
N VAL A 141 2.46 5.05 19.25
CA VAL A 141 3.60 5.86 19.68
C VAL A 141 4.65 5.92 18.58
N THR A 142 5.06 7.13 18.24
CA THR A 142 6.20 7.40 17.35
C THR A 142 7.19 8.30 18.09
N TYR A 143 8.45 8.32 17.65
CA TYR A 143 9.51 9.04 18.36
C TYR A 143 10.19 10.04 17.43
N GLN A 144 10.63 11.18 17.94
CA GLN A 144 11.35 12.16 17.13
C GLN A 144 12.72 11.65 16.67
N ASP A 145 13.39 10.87 17.49
CA ASP A 145 14.73 10.35 17.22
C ASP A 145 15.03 9.09 18.07
N LEU A 146 16.27 8.62 17.98
CA LEU A 146 16.75 7.42 18.67
C LEU A 146 16.94 7.59 20.18
N SER A 147 16.80 8.80 20.73
CA SER A 147 16.84 9.03 22.18
C SER A 147 15.58 8.51 22.88
N LEU A 148 14.46 8.43 22.14
CA LEU A 148 13.13 8.10 22.66
C LEU A 148 12.67 9.01 23.81
N GLU A 149 13.18 10.24 23.91
CA GLU A 149 12.80 11.17 24.97
C GLU A 149 11.46 11.87 24.70
N VAL A 150 11.20 12.17 23.43
CA VAL A 150 9.96 12.78 22.95
C VAL A 150 9.17 11.73 22.18
N ALA A 151 8.11 11.24 22.83
CA ALA A 151 7.12 10.36 22.24
C ALA A 151 5.93 11.19 21.73
N GLN A 152 5.51 10.92 20.50
CA GLN A 152 4.27 11.43 19.93
C GLN A 152 3.23 10.33 19.96
N GLU A 153 2.26 10.50 20.85
CA GLU A 153 1.10 9.63 20.94
C GLU A 153 0.05 10.04 19.90
N ARG A 154 -0.49 9.06 19.19
CA ARG A 154 -1.55 9.22 18.21
C ARG A 154 -2.69 8.27 18.52
N PHE A 155 -3.85 8.83 18.80
CA PHE A 155 -5.12 8.13 18.78
C PHE A 155 -5.72 8.24 17.38
N LEU A 156 -5.83 7.14 16.64
CA LEU A 156 -6.17 7.20 15.22
C LEU A 156 -7.59 7.72 14.99
N PHE A 157 -8.51 7.54 15.96
CA PHE A 157 -9.85 8.14 15.90
C PHE A 157 -9.84 9.67 16.12
N TRP A 158 -8.87 10.22 16.85
CA TRP A 158 -8.77 11.66 17.07
C TRP A 158 -8.09 12.37 15.90
N SER A 159 -7.19 11.67 15.19
CA SER A 159 -6.60 12.14 13.93
C SER A 159 -7.57 12.17 12.74
N LEU A 160 -8.83 11.73 12.91
CA LEU A 160 -9.90 12.00 11.95
C LEU A 160 -10.45 13.44 12.09
N GLN A 161 -10.26 14.09 13.25
CA GLN A 161 -10.80 15.42 13.55
C GLN A 161 -9.73 16.51 13.58
N GLU A 162 -8.45 16.17 13.79
CA GLU A 162 -7.37 16.95 13.18
C GLU A 162 -7.54 16.80 11.69
N SER A 163 -8.26 17.77 11.14
CA SER A 163 -8.44 18.01 9.72
C SER A 163 -7.29 17.36 8.97
N ALA A 164 -7.64 16.38 8.14
CA ALA A 164 -7.07 16.39 6.81
C ALA A 164 -7.01 17.86 6.46
N ARG A 165 -5.81 18.47 6.48
CA ARG A 165 -5.59 19.75 5.83
C ARG A 165 -6.20 19.45 4.48
N ALA A 166 -7.42 19.95 4.26
CA ALA A 166 -8.17 19.64 3.08
C ALA A 166 -7.18 20.00 2.00
N ASP A 167 -6.70 18.99 1.28
CA ASP A 167 -5.63 19.14 0.30
C ASP A 167 -6.05 20.36 -0.49
N PRO A 168 -5.29 21.48 -0.41
CA PRO A 168 -5.82 22.82 -0.66
C PRO A 168 -6.50 22.75 -1.99
N ASP A 169 -7.83 22.88 -1.97
CA ASP A 169 -8.75 22.69 -3.07
C ASP A 169 -8.12 22.01 -4.30
N LEU A 170 -8.45 20.73 -4.57
CA LEU A 170 -7.99 20.00 -5.77
C LEU A 170 -8.19 20.76 -7.09
N GLY A 171 -8.94 21.87 -7.04
CA GLY A 171 -9.00 22.90 -8.05
C GLY A 171 -9.84 22.44 -9.21
N ALA A 172 -10.24 23.38 -10.05
CA ALA A 172 -10.80 22.99 -11.32
C ALA A 172 -9.77 22.14 -12.10
N TRP A 173 -10.20 21.05 -12.72
CA TRP A 173 -9.30 20.17 -13.47
C TRP A 173 -9.89 19.78 -14.82
N ASN A 174 -9.03 19.72 -15.83
CA ASN A 174 -9.40 19.30 -17.16
C ASN A 174 -9.19 17.79 -17.31
N CYS A 175 -10.24 17.08 -17.70
CA CYS A 175 -10.20 15.64 -17.87
C CYS A 175 -9.18 15.22 -18.97
N HIS A 176 -8.22 14.35 -18.66
CA HIS A 176 -7.28 13.82 -19.65
C HIS A 176 -7.94 12.92 -20.70
N CYS A 177 -9.14 12.40 -20.42
CA CYS A 177 -9.90 11.59 -21.37
C CYS A 177 -10.66 12.48 -22.36
N CYS A 178 -11.52 13.39 -21.87
CA CYS A 178 -12.45 14.17 -22.71
C CYS A 178 -12.25 15.69 -22.66
N HIS A 179 -11.23 16.18 -21.97
CA HIS A 179 -10.90 17.61 -21.81
C HIS A 179 -11.98 18.48 -21.13
N HIS A 180 -13.04 17.87 -20.59
CA HIS A 180 -14.06 18.60 -19.83
C HIS A 180 -13.44 19.20 -18.56
N GLN A 181 -13.72 20.48 -18.33
CA GLN A 181 -13.34 21.20 -17.12
C GLN A 181 -14.30 20.82 -16.00
N ASN A 182 -13.77 20.19 -14.96
CA ASN A 182 -14.54 19.73 -13.82
C ASN A 182 -14.40 20.72 -12.67
N ALA A 183 -15.45 20.82 -11.87
CA ALA A 183 -15.47 21.67 -10.69
C ALA A 183 -14.42 21.23 -9.67
N PRO A 184 -13.95 22.15 -8.81
CA PRO A 184 -13.09 21.80 -7.70
C PRO A 184 -13.70 20.69 -6.82
N LEU A 185 -12.86 19.87 -6.19
CA LEU A 185 -13.21 18.68 -5.38
C LEU A 185 -13.89 17.51 -6.12
N SER A 186 -14.26 17.65 -7.39
CA SER A 186 -14.81 16.52 -8.15
C SER A 186 -13.75 15.44 -8.40
N THR A 187 -14.03 14.21 -7.98
CA THR A 187 -13.14 13.05 -8.22
C THR A 187 -13.46 12.37 -9.56
N VAL A 188 -14.66 12.59 -10.10
CA VAL A 188 -15.16 11.97 -11.31
C VAL A 188 -15.45 13.04 -12.37
N CYS A 189 -15.10 12.76 -13.63
CA CYS A 189 -15.39 13.68 -14.71
C CYS A 189 -16.90 13.78 -14.99
N GLY A 190 -17.46 14.98 -14.95
CA GLY A 190 -18.89 15.23 -15.22
C GLY A 190 -19.35 14.90 -16.64
N SER A 191 -18.42 14.76 -17.58
CA SER A 191 -18.72 14.42 -18.97
C SER A 191 -18.60 12.91 -19.25
N CYS A 192 -17.43 12.31 -18.99
CA CYS A 192 -17.15 10.91 -19.33
C CYS A 192 -17.18 9.93 -18.15
N GLY A 193 -17.37 10.40 -16.91
CA GLY A 193 -17.47 9.55 -15.73
C GLY A 193 -16.16 8.90 -15.27
N VAL A 194 -15.01 9.27 -15.85
CA VAL A 194 -13.71 8.72 -15.44
C VAL A 194 -13.26 9.31 -14.10
N ASP A 195 -12.74 8.47 -13.22
CA ASP A 195 -12.16 8.86 -11.94
C ASP A 195 -10.73 9.42 -12.13
N ARG A 196 -10.50 10.66 -11.64
CA ARG A 196 -9.23 11.41 -11.71
C ARG A 196 -8.07 10.70 -11.02
N PHE A 197 -8.34 9.86 -10.03
CA PHE A 197 -7.32 9.14 -9.25
C PHE A 197 -7.15 7.69 -9.69
N SER A 198 -7.97 7.21 -10.63
CA SER A 198 -7.77 5.88 -11.19
C SER A 198 -6.40 5.76 -11.85
N SER A 199 -5.72 4.64 -11.61
CA SER A 199 -4.38 4.40 -12.18
C SER A 199 -4.38 4.42 -13.71
N SER A 200 -5.48 4.02 -14.34
CA SER A 200 -5.66 4.11 -15.79
C SER A 200 -5.69 5.56 -16.26
N TYR A 201 -6.43 6.43 -15.59
CA TYR A 201 -6.52 7.86 -15.89
C TYR A 201 -5.20 8.60 -15.67
N LEU A 202 -4.52 8.37 -14.54
CA LEU A 202 -3.24 9.02 -14.24
C LEU A 202 -2.13 8.62 -15.23
N ARG A 203 -2.23 7.42 -15.82
CA ARG A 203 -1.32 6.96 -16.88
C ARG A 203 -1.68 7.50 -18.26
N MET A 204 -2.84 8.14 -18.46
CA MET A 204 -3.30 8.61 -19.77
C MET A 204 -2.33 9.57 -20.49
N PRO A 205 -1.73 10.58 -19.84
CA PRO A 205 -0.77 11.46 -20.51
C PRO A 205 0.43 10.67 -21.08
N THR A 206 1.00 9.78 -20.27
CA THR A 206 2.12 8.92 -20.67
C THR A 206 1.70 7.94 -21.78
N GLN A 207 0.53 7.32 -21.65
CA GLN A 207 -0.01 6.45 -22.70
C GLN A 207 -0.24 7.22 -24.01
N LYS A 208 -0.79 8.44 -23.97
CA LYS A 208 -1.00 9.27 -25.17
C LYS A 208 0.31 9.52 -25.91
N LYS A 209 1.42 9.73 -25.20
CA LYS A 209 2.76 9.85 -25.83
C LYS A 209 3.16 8.58 -26.57
N TYR A 210 3.03 7.42 -25.94
CA TYR A 210 3.32 6.13 -26.57
C TYR A 210 2.47 5.91 -27.82
N PHE A 211 1.15 6.08 -27.70
CA PHE A 211 0.24 5.87 -28.83
C PHE A 211 0.49 6.83 -29.99
N ARG A 212 0.90 8.08 -29.74
CA ARG A 212 1.29 9.02 -30.79
C ARG A 212 2.49 8.51 -31.60
N VAL A 213 3.47 7.91 -30.93
CA VAL A 213 4.62 7.28 -31.60
C VAL A 213 4.18 6.05 -32.39
N LEU A 214 3.34 5.19 -31.81
CA LEU A 214 2.86 3.99 -32.51
C LEU A 214 2.06 4.36 -33.77
N HIS A 215 1.14 5.31 -33.66
CA HIS A 215 0.34 5.77 -34.79
C HIS A 215 1.19 6.48 -35.87
N ALA A 216 2.26 7.18 -35.47
CA ALA A 216 3.18 7.78 -36.45
C ALA A 216 3.89 6.70 -37.30
N LEU A 217 4.13 5.52 -36.71
CA LEU A 217 4.81 4.37 -37.32
C LEU A 217 3.87 3.32 -37.91
N GLU A 218 2.55 3.52 -37.85
CA GLU A 218 1.54 2.55 -38.29
C GLU A 218 1.71 2.18 -39.78
N HIS A 219 1.97 3.20 -40.60
CA HIS A 219 1.99 3.07 -42.06
C HIS A 219 3.40 2.99 -42.65
N CYS A 220 4.41 3.57 -42.00
CA CYS A 220 5.77 3.53 -42.51
C CYS A 220 6.82 3.60 -41.38
N PRO A 221 7.95 2.91 -41.54
CA PRO A 221 9.12 3.11 -40.68
C PRO A 221 9.64 4.54 -40.80
N MET A 222 10.18 5.09 -39.71
CA MET A 222 10.70 6.46 -39.69
C MET A 222 12.00 6.54 -38.91
N SER A 223 12.90 7.41 -39.34
CA SER A 223 14.09 7.81 -38.59
C SER A 223 13.72 8.65 -37.36
N PHE A 224 14.68 8.82 -36.44
CA PHE A 224 14.51 9.73 -35.30
C PHE A 224 14.21 11.17 -35.75
N LYS A 225 14.85 11.63 -36.83
CA LYS A 225 14.69 13.00 -37.34
C LYS A 225 13.26 13.24 -37.84
N GLU A 226 12.70 12.28 -38.58
CA GLU A 226 11.33 12.35 -39.09
C GLU A 226 10.29 12.29 -37.96
N LEU A 227 10.46 11.36 -37.01
CA LEU A 227 9.58 11.28 -35.83
C LEU A 227 9.65 12.56 -34.99
N SER A 228 10.84 13.11 -34.79
CA SER A 228 11.04 14.36 -34.06
C SER A 228 10.33 15.50 -34.76
N GLY A 229 10.49 15.65 -36.08
CA GLY A 229 9.78 16.66 -36.87
C GLY A 229 8.25 16.53 -36.77
N LYS A 230 7.73 15.30 -36.80
CA LYS A 230 6.28 15.03 -36.76
C LYS A 230 5.67 15.16 -35.36
N LEU A 231 6.46 14.94 -34.31
CA LEU A 231 5.97 14.82 -32.92
C LEU A 231 6.56 15.84 -31.95
N ALA A 232 7.42 16.77 -32.38
CA ALA A 232 8.16 17.71 -31.52
C ALA A 232 7.31 18.34 -30.40
N GLU A 233 6.17 18.94 -30.76
CA GLU A 233 5.28 19.60 -29.80
C GLU A 233 4.47 18.61 -28.95
N LYS A 234 4.23 17.41 -29.48
CA LYS A 234 3.31 16.42 -28.92
C LYS A 234 4.01 15.42 -27.99
N VAL A 235 5.30 15.22 -28.16
CA VAL A 235 6.14 14.27 -27.40
C VAL A 235 7.54 14.88 -27.24
N PRO A 236 7.71 15.88 -26.35
CA PRO A 236 8.98 16.59 -26.19
C PRO A 236 10.13 15.67 -25.71
N ASP A 237 9.79 14.58 -25.02
CA ASP A 237 10.67 13.54 -24.49
C ASP A 237 10.80 12.32 -25.44
N LEU A 238 10.68 12.53 -26.76
CA LEU A 238 10.62 11.46 -27.77
C LEU A 238 11.75 10.43 -27.64
N LYS A 239 13.00 10.85 -27.39
CA LYS A 239 14.14 9.94 -27.25
C LYS A 239 13.96 8.94 -26.10
N GLU A 240 13.47 9.40 -24.96
CA GLU A 240 13.22 8.54 -23.80
C GLU A 240 12.03 7.61 -24.06
N VAL A 241 10.99 8.14 -24.69
CA VAL A 241 9.82 7.35 -25.11
C VAL A 241 10.22 6.20 -26.03
N LEU A 242 11.04 6.47 -27.06
CA LEU A 242 11.53 5.43 -27.98
C LEU A 242 12.38 4.39 -27.26
N GLN A 243 13.30 4.82 -26.39
CA GLN A 243 14.11 3.89 -25.58
C GLN A 243 13.23 2.98 -24.72
N ARG A 244 12.17 3.49 -24.10
CA ARG A 244 11.24 2.68 -23.28
C ARG A 244 10.46 1.68 -24.13
N LEU A 245 9.98 2.08 -25.31
CA LEU A 245 9.26 1.19 -26.23
C LEU A 245 10.14 0.09 -26.82
N GLN A 246 11.46 0.33 -26.93
CA GLN A 246 12.45 -0.67 -27.32
C GLN A 246 12.92 -1.56 -26.16
N ARG A 247 13.09 -0.99 -24.96
CA ARG A 247 13.66 -1.66 -23.76
C ARG A 247 12.63 -2.43 -22.95
N ASN A 248 11.63 -3.06 -23.56
CA ASN A 248 10.64 -3.85 -22.82
C ASN A 248 11.24 -5.17 -22.28
N ARG A 249 12.31 -5.07 -21.47
CA ARG A 249 12.97 -6.13 -20.71
C ARG A 249 12.12 -6.40 -19.46
N GLY A 250 10.93 -6.97 -19.66
CA GLY A 250 10.32 -7.71 -18.57
C GLY A 250 11.24 -8.86 -18.19
N LYS A 251 11.36 -9.19 -16.89
CA LYS A 251 12.08 -10.39 -16.42
C LYS A 251 11.50 -11.71 -16.96
N HIS A 252 10.39 -11.65 -17.70
CA HIS A 252 9.76 -12.77 -18.38
C HIS A 252 10.34 -12.91 -19.79
N LYS A 253 10.78 -14.12 -20.14
CA LYS A 253 11.38 -14.45 -21.45
C LYS A 253 10.45 -14.20 -22.65
N ASP A 254 9.19 -13.88 -22.42
CA ASP A 254 8.14 -13.78 -23.45
C ASP A 254 7.71 -12.33 -23.76
N VAL A 255 8.39 -11.32 -23.22
CA VAL A 255 8.04 -9.91 -23.51
C VAL A 255 8.79 -9.43 -24.74
N HIS A 256 8.11 -9.44 -25.88
CA HIS A 256 8.63 -8.87 -27.12
C HIS A 256 8.64 -7.33 -27.07
N PRO A 257 9.67 -6.68 -27.66
CA PRO A 257 9.73 -5.22 -27.73
C PRO A 257 8.57 -4.66 -28.56
N ILE A 258 8.13 -3.43 -28.27
CA ILE A 258 7.02 -2.77 -29.00
C ILE A 258 7.53 -2.14 -30.29
N LEU A 259 8.76 -1.64 -30.27
CA LEU A 259 9.47 -1.11 -31.42
C LEU A 259 10.78 -1.87 -31.65
N SER A 260 11.13 -2.08 -32.92
CA SER A 260 12.47 -2.47 -33.33
C SER A 260 13.16 -1.31 -34.07
N ARG A 261 14.48 -1.37 -34.17
CA ARG A 261 15.27 -0.43 -34.97
C ARG A 261 16.18 -1.24 -35.89
N ASP A 262 16.15 -0.94 -37.18
CA ASP A 262 16.93 -1.65 -38.19
C ASP A 262 18.38 -1.11 -38.30
N ALA A 263 19.14 -1.67 -39.24
CA ALA A 263 20.53 -1.29 -39.50
C ALA A 263 20.64 0.16 -40.00
N ASP A 264 19.65 0.65 -40.75
CA ASP A 264 19.56 2.02 -41.25
C ASP A 264 19.11 3.02 -40.16
N GLY A 265 18.79 2.50 -38.98
CA GLY A 265 18.40 3.28 -37.82
C GLY A 265 16.94 3.75 -37.84
N LEU A 266 16.09 3.19 -38.72
CA LEU A 266 14.65 3.43 -38.80
C LEU A 266 13.93 2.64 -37.71
N TYR A 267 12.89 3.24 -37.12
CA TYR A 267 12.04 2.61 -36.13
C TYR A 267 10.87 1.91 -36.81
N HIS A 268 10.59 0.67 -36.39
CA HIS A 268 9.49 -0.16 -36.89
C HIS A 268 8.59 -0.59 -35.75
N LEU A 269 7.28 -0.71 -36.02
CA LEU A 269 6.38 -1.45 -35.15
C LEU A 269 6.66 -2.94 -35.26
N THR A 270 6.90 -3.59 -34.12
CA THR A 270 6.85 -5.04 -34.04
C THR A 270 5.41 -5.53 -34.11
N GLU A 271 5.22 -6.85 -34.26
CA GLU A 271 3.89 -7.47 -34.19
C GLU A 271 3.16 -7.11 -32.89
N THR A 272 3.85 -7.15 -31.75
CA THR A 272 3.30 -6.72 -30.46
C THR A 272 2.86 -5.25 -30.48
N GLY A 273 3.64 -4.36 -31.10
CA GLY A 273 3.27 -2.95 -31.25
C GLY A 273 2.02 -2.75 -32.09
N ARG A 274 1.86 -3.51 -33.19
CA ARG A 274 0.64 -3.47 -34.03
C ARG A 274 -0.59 -3.96 -33.27
N GLN A 275 -0.47 -5.07 -32.54
CA GLN A 275 -1.57 -5.60 -31.72
C GLN A 275 -2.03 -4.63 -30.63
N ILE A 276 -1.09 -3.94 -29.97
CA ILE A 276 -1.41 -2.90 -28.97
C ILE A 276 -2.16 -1.73 -29.62
N LEU A 277 -1.74 -1.32 -30.82
CA LEU A 277 -2.37 -0.23 -31.57
C LEU A 277 -3.81 -0.61 -31.96
N MET A 278 -4.03 -1.81 -32.50
CA MET A 278 -5.34 -2.33 -32.90
C MET A 278 -6.32 -2.44 -31.72
N ARG A 279 -5.91 -3.07 -30.61
CA ARG A 279 -6.77 -3.23 -29.42
C ARG A 279 -7.31 -1.91 -28.85
N LYS A 280 -6.59 -0.80 -29.05
CA LYS A 280 -7.03 0.51 -28.55
C LYS A 280 -7.97 1.23 -29.51
N GLN A 281 -7.88 0.97 -30.81
CA GLN A 281 -8.89 1.46 -31.77
C GLN A 281 -10.27 0.89 -31.42
N ASP A 282 -10.33 -0.35 -30.94
CA ASP A 282 -11.57 -0.99 -30.47
C ASP A 282 -12.05 -0.49 -29.09
N ALA A 283 -11.13 -0.10 -28.22
CA ALA A 283 -11.43 0.31 -26.84
C ALA A 283 -11.76 1.81 -26.66
N LEU A 284 -11.54 2.63 -27.69
CA LEU A 284 -12.01 4.00 -27.67
C LEU A 284 -13.54 3.97 -27.82
N PRO A 285 -14.32 4.51 -26.85
CA PRO A 285 -15.75 4.56 -26.99
C PRO A 285 -16.07 5.39 -28.23
N SER A 286 -16.45 4.72 -29.32
CA SER A 286 -17.17 5.36 -30.41
C SER A 286 -18.26 6.21 -29.76
N GLY A 287 -18.32 7.50 -30.08
CA GLY A 287 -19.16 8.50 -29.41
C GLY A 287 -20.67 8.19 -29.51
N ARG A 288 -21.13 7.12 -28.85
CA ARG A 288 -22.53 6.77 -28.74
C ARG A 288 -23.16 7.61 -27.66
N ARG A 289 -23.88 8.61 -28.17
CA ARG A 289 -25.01 9.34 -27.60
C ARG A 289 -25.61 8.63 -26.38
N ARG A 290 -25.69 9.39 -25.28
CA ARG A 290 -26.44 9.08 -24.08
C ARG A 290 -27.84 8.58 -24.45
N ASN A 291 -28.12 7.30 -24.23
CA ASN A 291 -29.49 6.90 -23.94
C ASN A 291 -29.77 7.33 -22.50
N ALA A 292 -30.65 8.32 -22.37
CA ALA A 292 -31.25 8.74 -21.11
C ALA A 292 -31.89 7.51 -20.43
N ARG A 293 -31.21 6.95 -19.42
CA ARG A 293 -31.88 6.03 -18.49
C ARG A 293 -32.51 6.88 -17.39
N HIS A 294 -33.84 6.78 -17.34
CA HIS A 294 -34.71 7.32 -16.31
C HIS A 294 -34.15 7.13 -14.90
N LYS A 295 -34.18 8.22 -14.12
CA LYS A 295 -34.17 8.17 -12.65
C LYS A 295 -35.36 7.31 -12.19
N PRO A 296 -35.18 6.30 -11.31
CA PRO A 296 -36.32 5.72 -10.64
C PRO A 296 -36.87 6.73 -9.62
N MET A 297 -38.16 6.98 -9.77
CA MET A 297 -39.00 7.81 -8.93
C MET A 297 -39.07 7.21 -7.52
N ARG A 298 -38.77 8.02 -6.50
CA ARG A 298 -39.02 7.67 -5.09
C ARG A 298 -40.53 7.42 -4.92
N ARG A 299 -40.91 6.27 -4.37
CA ARG A 299 -42.24 6.05 -3.79
C ARG A 299 -42.14 6.09 -2.27
N SER A 300 -42.93 6.98 -1.70
CA SER A 300 -43.29 7.14 -0.31
C SER A 300 -44.20 6.00 0.18
N ASP A 301 -44.02 5.66 1.46
CA ASP A 301 -44.97 5.21 2.48
C ASP A 301 -46.11 4.25 2.12
N LYS A 302 -46.14 3.11 2.84
CA LYS A 302 -47.13 2.73 3.86
C LYS A 302 -47.18 1.19 4.01
N GLY A 303 -47.33 0.72 5.25
CA GLY A 303 -47.93 -0.59 5.52
C GLY A 303 -47.24 -1.41 6.60
N ALA A 304 -47.67 -1.22 7.86
CA ALA A 304 -47.48 -2.17 8.94
C ALA A 304 -48.30 -3.45 8.70
N CYS A 305 -47.79 -4.62 9.10
CA CYS A 305 -48.57 -5.70 9.71
C CYS A 305 -47.67 -6.71 10.42
N ASN A 306 -48.16 -7.13 11.58
CA ASN A 306 -47.63 -8.09 12.55
C ASN A 306 -47.77 -9.55 12.09
N GLY A 307 -47.05 -10.45 12.78
CA GLY A 307 -47.33 -11.90 12.88
C GLY A 307 -46.03 -12.71 12.86
N SER A 308 -45.41 -13.02 14.01
CA SER A 308 -45.69 -14.12 14.95
C SER A 308 -45.22 -15.51 14.48
N GLU A 309 -44.37 -16.13 15.33
CA GLU A 309 -44.14 -17.58 15.47
C GLU A 309 -43.46 -18.29 14.27
N GLN A 310 -42.52 -19.23 14.41
CA GLN A 310 -42.46 -20.32 15.39
C GLN A 310 -41.07 -20.99 15.42
N MET A 311 -40.79 -21.68 16.53
CA MET A 311 -39.58 -22.44 16.87
C MET A 311 -39.41 -23.75 16.07
N ARG A 312 -38.15 -24.19 15.91
CA ARG A 312 -37.65 -25.59 15.91
C ARG A 312 -36.11 -25.48 15.89
N ALA A 313 -35.35 -25.71 16.97
CA ALA A 313 -35.14 -26.89 17.81
C ALA A 313 -34.50 -28.09 17.06
N GLU A 314 -33.41 -28.59 17.68
CA GLU A 314 -32.81 -29.94 17.57
C GLU A 314 -31.81 -30.17 16.43
N GLN A 315 -30.50 -30.34 16.70
CA GLN A 315 -29.76 -31.52 17.24
C GLN A 315 -28.89 -32.07 16.07
N ILE A 316 -27.65 -32.57 16.15
CA ILE A 316 -26.90 -33.40 17.09
C ILE A 316 -25.40 -33.21 16.74
N CYS A 317 -24.53 -33.10 17.75
CA CYS A 317 -23.09 -33.40 17.65
C CYS A 317 -22.87 -34.90 17.87
N PRO A 318 -21.82 -35.49 17.26
CA PRO A 318 -21.05 -36.47 18.03
C PRO A 318 -19.53 -36.22 17.91
N ALA A 319 -18.90 -36.04 19.06
CA ALA A 319 -17.58 -36.57 19.41
C ALA A 319 -17.84 -37.51 20.61
N PRO A 320 -17.05 -38.56 20.91
CA PRO A 320 -15.58 -38.51 20.90
C PRO A 320 -14.89 -39.78 20.39
N ASN A 321 -13.58 -39.71 20.17
CA ASN A 321 -12.74 -40.85 20.50
C ASN A 321 -11.38 -40.38 21.03
N SER A 322 -11.16 -40.78 22.27
CA SER A 322 -9.94 -40.80 23.04
C SER A 322 -8.85 -41.62 22.35
N CYS A 323 -7.61 -41.11 22.36
CA CYS A 323 -6.45 -41.98 22.46
C CYS A 323 -5.43 -41.32 23.39
N ALA A 324 -5.11 -42.04 24.46
CA ALA A 324 -4.20 -41.64 25.50
C ALA A 324 -2.83 -42.30 25.28
N MET A 325 -1.81 -41.67 25.88
CA MET A 325 -0.52 -42.21 26.30
C MET A 325 0.49 -42.62 25.21
N ALA A 326 1.62 -41.91 25.17
CA ALA A 326 2.93 -42.51 25.45
C ALA A 326 3.97 -41.41 25.70
N SER A 327 4.34 -41.28 26.96
CA SER A 327 5.53 -40.58 27.45
C SER A 327 6.78 -41.36 27.03
N GLN A 328 7.80 -40.69 26.47
CA GLN A 328 9.16 -41.19 26.52
C GLN A 328 10.13 -40.06 26.86
N GLU A 329 10.77 -40.25 28.02
CA GLU A 329 11.96 -39.56 28.48
C GLU A 329 13.12 -39.79 27.51
N VAL A 330 13.90 -38.76 27.23
CA VAL A 330 15.26 -38.92 26.69
C VAL A 330 16.22 -38.15 27.60
N LYS A 331 17.06 -38.91 28.29
CA LYS A 331 18.24 -38.46 29.02
C LYS A 331 19.46 -38.47 28.09
N GLY A 332 20.17 -37.34 28.05
CA GLY A 332 21.62 -37.20 27.81
C GLY A 332 22.16 -37.49 26.41
N PRO A 333 23.45 -37.17 26.14
CA PRO A 333 24.47 -36.59 27.02
C PRO A 333 24.43 -35.06 27.16
#